data_AF-A0A2T0MB88-F1
#
_entry.id   AF-A0A2T0MB88-F1
#
_cell.length_a   1.000
_cell.length_b   1.000
_cell.length_c   1.000
_cell.angle_alpha   90.00
_cell.angle_beta   90.00
_cell.angle_gamma   90.00
#
_symmetry.space_group_name_H-M   'P 1'
#
loop_
_entity.id
_entity.type
_entity.pdbx_description
1 polymer ?
#
loop_
_entity_poly.entity_id
_entity_poly.type
_entity_poly.pdbx_seq_one_letter_code
_entity_poly.pdbx_strand_id
1 'polypeptide(L)'
;MKKFNSTGILFILFLLFFAACPAQDVFDETTEFPQKCYLFNNYGDKVVFLEREDMFLSKELRESVDGKDNFRLDTVRIVKRLSENDFIIAERRGNFALMHREVLVPNSIVAMGGPIEGKSVEEIVATYNETGIPKHTPLQMYYAFSEAKVLELNSAPGLDEIKREDLITSLSWRKEIGEMLKEYLELQEDVPRYRMRRMVENYKNKKLVDLGYNPYKLVEYNWHKQFEKDEEIMKLLNAPVSFEE
;
A
#
# COMPACT_ATOMS: atom_id res chain seq x y z
N MET A 1 -67.70 -29.87 13.39
CA MET A 1 -67.05 -28.83 12.56
C MET A 1 -66.28 -27.89 13.48
N LYS A 2 -64.95 -27.95 13.48
CA LYS A 2 -64.09 -27.03 14.26
C LYS A 2 -63.70 -25.86 13.36
N LYS A 3 -63.97 -24.63 13.81
CA LYS A 3 -63.57 -23.39 13.12
C LYS A 3 -62.05 -23.25 13.20
N PHE A 4 -61.39 -23.27 12.04
CA PHE A 4 -59.96 -22.99 11.91
C PHE A 4 -59.75 -21.48 12.11
N ASN A 5 -58.96 -21.13 13.12
CA ASN A 5 -58.68 -19.75 13.49
C ASN A 5 -57.59 -19.20 12.54
N SER A 6 -58.00 -18.59 11.44
CA SER A 6 -57.13 -18.11 10.35
C SER A 6 -56.23 -16.94 10.75
N THR A 7 -56.44 -16.34 11.91
CA THR A 7 -55.69 -15.19 12.42
C THR A 7 -54.29 -15.56 12.92
N GLY A 8 -54.05 -16.81 13.33
CA GLY A 8 -52.73 -17.25 13.80
C GLY A 8 -51.71 -17.49 12.66
N ILE A 9 -52.20 -17.89 11.48
CA ILE A 9 -51.33 -18.24 10.34
C ILE A 9 -50.78 -16.98 9.66
N LEU A 10 -51.53 -15.87 9.68
CA LEU A 10 -51.09 -14.61 9.08
C LEU A 10 -49.92 -13.96 9.85
N PHE A 11 -49.85 -14.17 11.17
CA PHE A 11 -48.80 -13.57 12.02
C PHE A 11 -47.45 -14.29 11.88
N ILE A 12 -47.45 -15.60 11.60
CA ILE A 12 -46.22 -16.38 11.38
C ILE A 12 -45.60 -16.06 10.01
N LEU A 13 -46.42 -15.78 9.00
CA LEU A 13 -45.95 -15.34 7.68
C LEU A 13 -45.36 -13.93 7.69
N PHE A 14 -45.85 -13.03 8.55
CA PHE A 14 -45.30 -11.67 8.67
C PHE A 14 -43.96 -11.64 9.44
N LEU A 15 -43.75 -12.55 10.39
CA LEU A 15 -42.47 -12.71 11.10
C LEU A 15 -41.37 -13.34 10.24
N LEU A 16 -41.73 -14.17 9.25
CA LEU A 16 -40.76 -14.75 8.31
C LEU A 16 -40.25 -13.75 7.25
N PHE A 17 -40.97 -12.63 7.02
CA PHE A 17 -40.52 -11.59 6.09
C PHE A 17 -39.51 -10.59 6.67
N PHE A 18 -39.35 -10.53 8.00
CA PHE A 18 -38.29 -9.74 8.66
C PHE A 18 -37.02 -10.52 8.96
N ALA A 19 -37.00 -11.84 8.67
CA ALA A 19 -35.81 -12.69 8.81
C ALA A 19 -35.07 -12.90 7.47
N ALA A 20 -35.54 -12.29 6.37
CA ALA A 20 -34.85 -12.30 5.09
C ALA A 20 -34.04 -10.99 4.94
N CYS A 21 -32.72 -11.15 4.92
CA CYS A 21 -31.66 -10.15 4.76
C CYS A 21 -31.38 -9.21 5.95
N PRO A 22 -30.34 -9.49 6.76
CA PRO A 22 -29.11 -8.78 6.50
C PRO A 22 -28.57 -9.35 5.19
N ALA A 23 -28.43 -8.51 4.16
CA ALA A 23 -27.39 -8.79 3.18
C ALA A 23 -26.14 -9.01 4.02
N GLN A 24 -25.71 -10.26 4.17
CA GLN A 24 -24.33 -10.53 4.47
C GLN A 24 -23.64 -9.88 3.27
N ASP A 25 -23.04 -8.72 3.49
CA ASP A 25 -21.82 -8.37 2.80
C ASP A 25 -20.91 -9.57 3.06
N VAL A 26 -21.03 -10.57 2.18
CA VAL A 26 -19.98 -11.53 1.97
C VAL A 26 -18.90 -10.63 1.41
N PHE A 27 -18.09 -10.08 2.34
CA PHE A 27 -16.73 -9.72 2.04
C PHE A 27 -16.18 -11.01 1.45
N ASP A 28 -16.22 -11.08 0.13
CA ASP A 28 -15.56 -12.11 -0.64
C ASP A 28 -14.11 -11.97 -0.19
N GLU A 29 -13.62 -12.87 0.67
CA GLU A 29 -12.22 -12.89 1.12
C GLU A 29 -11.33 -13.31 -0.05
N THR A 30 -11.56 -12.73 -1.24
CA THR A 30 -10.72 -12.88 -2.40
C THR A 30 -9.34 -12.38 -2.03
N THR A 31 -8.41 -13.32 -1.95
CA THR A 31 -6.97 -13.06 -1.88
C THR A 31 -6.41 -12.57 -3.21
N GLU A 32 -7.27 -12.40 -4.22
CA GLU A 32 -6.89 -11.89 -5.53
C GLU A 32 -6.50 -10.42 -5.47
N PHE A 33 -5.49 -10.05 -6.25
CA PHE A 33 -5.08 -8.66 -6.35
C PHE A 33 -6.14 -7.86 -7.14
N PRO A 34 -6.60 -6.71 -6.62
CA PRO A 34 -7.67 -5.95 -7.23
C PRO A 34 -7.22 -5.29 -8.54
N GLN A 35 -8.06 -5.36 -9.58
CA GLN A 35 -7.80 -4.68 -10.85
C GLN A 35 -7.74 -3.14 -10.74
N LYS A 36 -8.22 -2.58 -9.64
CA LYS A 36 -8.22 -1.15 -9.35
C LYS A 36 -7.83 -0.92 -7.90
N CYS A 37 -6.81 -0.10 -7.68
CA CYS A 37 -6.41 0.36 -6.36
C CYS A 37 -5.98 1.82 -6.42
N TYR A 38 -5.69 2.40 -5.26
CA TYR A 38 -5.40 3.81 -5.10
C TYR A 38 -4.08 4.01 -4.36
N LEU A 39 -3.21 4.85 -4.89
CA LEU A 39 -1.99 5.31 -4.23
C LEU A 39 -2.17 6.77 -3.80
N PHE A 40 -1.29 7.21 -2.91
CA PHE A 40 -1.15 8.63 -2.59
C PHE A 40 0.22 9.11 -3.11
N ASN A 41 0.24 10.27 -3.77
CA ASN A 41 1.48 10.93 -4.11
C ASN A 41 2.07 11.67 -2.88
N ASN A 42 3.23 12.30 -3.05
CA ASN A 42 3.90 13.05 -1.97
C ASN A 42 3.12 14.28 -1.48
N TYR A 43 2.08 14.71 -2.21
CA TYR A 43 1.20 15.81 -1.85
C TYR A 43 -0.12 15.33 -1.24
N GLY A 44 -0.28 14.02 -1.03
CA GLY A 44 -1.53 13.45 -0.55
C GLY A 44 -2.62 13.36 -1.62
N ASP A 45 -2.34 13.67 -2.89
CA ASP A 45 -3.31 13.47 -3.96
C ASP A 45 -3.45 12.00 -4.27
N LYS A 46 -4.69 11.60 -4.57
CA LYS A 46 -5.03 10.23 -4.93
C LYS A 46 -4.60 9.94 -6.36
N VAL A 47 -3.95 8.80 -6.57
CA VAL A 47 -3.60 8.25 -7.88
C VAL A 47 -4.37 6.94 -8.04
N VAL A 48 -5.13 6.80 -9.12
CA VAL A 48 -5.75 5.53 -9.48
C VAL A 48 -4.73 4.68 -10.21
N PHE A 49 -4.56 3.45 -9.75
CA PHE A 49 -3.84 2.42 -10.47
C PHE A 49 -4.84 1.38 -10.98
N LEU A 50 -4.76 1.08 -12.28
CA LEU A 50 -5.57 0.07 -12.94
C LEU A 50 -4.66 -0.96 -13.58
N GLU A 51 -4.99 -2.22 -13.35
CA GLU A 51 -4.44 -3.33 -14.12
C GLU A 51 -5.36 -3.70 -15.28
N ARG A 52 -4.74 -3.92 -16.44
CA ARG A 52 -5.35 -4.47 -17.65
C ARG A 52 -4.58 -5.71 -18.08
N GLU A 53 -5.10 -6.41 -19.07
CA GLU A 53 -4.49 -7.64 -19.59
C GLU A 53 -3.06 -7.43 -20.11
N ASP A 54 -2.76 -6.27 -20.70
CA ASP A 54 -1.49 -5.97 -21.37
C ASP A 54 -0.74 -4.77 -20.78
N MET A 55 -1.27 -4.10 -19.75
CA MET A 55 -0.66 -2.90 -19.19
C MET A 55 -1.15 -2.54 -17.78
N PHE A 56 -0.37 -1.71 -17.12
CA PHE A 56 -0.77 -0.95 -15.94
C PHE A 56 -0.98 0.52 -16.30
N LEU A 57 -2.02 1.13 -15.73
CA LEU A 57 -2.36 2.53 -15.91
C LEU A 57 -2.33 3.24 -14.56
N SER A 58 -1.65 4.38 -14.50
CA SER A 58 -1.65 5.29 -13.37
C SER A 58 -2.23 6.63 -13.78
N LYS A 59 -3.26 7.10 -13.08
CA LYS A 59 -3.93 8.38 -13.34
C LYS A 59 -4.07 9.18 -12.05
N GLU A 60 -3.55 10.40 -12.04
CA GLU A 60 -3.79 11.35 -10.94
C GLU A 60 -5.26 11.78 -10.90
N LEU A 61 -5.84 11.81 -9.70
CA LEU A 61 -7.17 12.33 -9.41
C LEU A 61 -7.05 13.60 -8.57
N ARG A 62 -7.07 14.75 -9.23
CA ARG A 62 -7.16 16.06 -8.59
C ARG A 62 -8.17 16.95 -9.32
N GLU A 63 -8.69 17.96 -8.65
CA GLU A 63 -9.48 18.98 -9.33
C GLU A 63 -8.57 19.82 -10.22
N SER A 64 -9.06 20.19 -11.41
CA SER A 64 -8.30 21.06 -12.30
C SER A 64 -8.21 22.45 -11.68
N VAL A 65 -7.00 22.98 -11.51
CA VAL A 65 -6.81 24.27 -10.84
C VAL A 65 -7.22 25.45 -11.74
N ASP A 66 -7.17 25.27 -13.06
CA ASP A 66 -7.41 26.35 -14.03
C ASP A 66 -8.07 25.91 -15.35
N GLY A 67 -8.57 24.67 -15.42
CA GLY A 67 -9.14 24.08 -16.65
C GLY A 67 -8.10 23.75 -17.73
N LYS A 68 -6.81 23.98 -17.49
CA LYS A 68 -5.69 23.68 -18.41
C LYS A 68 -4.74 22.61 -17.89
N ASP A 69 -4.98 22.11 -16.68
CA ASP A 69 -4.21 21.00 -16.11
C ASP A 69 -4.27 19.76 -17.02
N ASN A 70 -3.12 19.40 -17.60
CA ASN A 70 -2.95 18.11 -18.25
C ASN A 70 -2.82 17.04 -17.16
N PHE A 71 -3.86 16.23 -16.99
CA PHE A 71 -3.78 15.07 -16.09
C PHE A 71 -2.70 14.11 -16.56
N ARG A 72 -1.77 13.78 -15.66
CA ARG A 72 -0.73 12.79 -15.93
C ARG A 72 -1.37 11.41 -16.00
N LEU A 73 -1.33 10.80 -17.19
CA LEU A 73 -1.63 9.40 -17.41
C LEU A 73 -0.32 8.67 -17.73
N ASP A 74 0.09 7.79 -16.83
CA ASP A 74 1.24 6.92 -17.04
C ASP A 74 0.79 5.52 -17.42
N THR A 75 1.47 4.97 -18.42
CA THR A 75 1.25 3.63 -18.97
C THR A 75 2.54 2.84 -18.82
N VAL A 76 2.41 1.63 -18.28
CA VAL A 76 3.50 0.64 -18.18
C VAL A 76 3.03 -0.63 -18.87
N ARG A 77 3.70 -1.03 -19.95
CA ARG A 77 3.28 -2.20 -20.74
C ARG A 77 3.78 -3.49 -20.11
N ILE A 78 2.91 -4.50 -20.06
CA ILE A 78 3.26 -5.86 -19.68
C ILE A 78 3.80 -6.55 -20.93
N VAL A 79 5.05 -6.96 -20.87
CA VAL A 79 5.75 -7.67 -21.97
C VAL A 79 5.59 -9.17 -21.80
N LYS A 80 5.59 -9.67 -20.56
CA LYS A 80 5.44 -11.09 -20.25
C LYS A 80 4.84 -11.27 -18.87
N ARG A 81 3.89 -12.20 -18.72
CA ARG A 81 3.38 -12.68 -17.42
C ARG A 81 4.22 -13.89 -17.01
N LEU A 82 4.85 -13.85 -15.83
CA LEU A 82 5.61 -14.96 -15.28
C LEU A 82 4.76 -15.79 -14.30
N SER A 83 3.92 -15.11 -13.52
CA SER A 83 2.96 -15.71 -12.60
C SER A 83 1.71 -14.81 -12.50
N GLU A 84 0.80 -15.14 -11.58
CA GLU A 84 -0.30 -14.24 -11.22
C GLU A 84 0.19 -12.91 -10.62
N ASN A 85 1.35 -12.90 -9.97
CA ASN A 85 1.87 -11.77 -9.21
C ASN A 85 3.12 -11.13 -9.82
N ASP A 86 3.68 -11.74 -10.87
CA ASP A 86 4.99 -11.40 -11.41
C ASP A 86 4.91 -11.10 -12.91
N PHE A 87 5.30 -9.89 -13.29
CA PHE A 87 5.19 -9.37 -14.66
C PHE A 87 6.51 -8.76 -15.10
N ILE A 88 6.95 -9.07 -16.31
CA ILE A 88 8.00 -8.28 -16.95
C ILE A 88 7.34 -7.10 -17.65
N ILE A 89 7.76 -5.90 -17.29
CA ILE A 89 7.25 -4.64 -17.79
C ILE A 89 8.31 -3.90 -18.60
N ALA A 90 7.87 -3.11 -19.59
CA ALA A 90 8.72 -2.19 -20.33
C ALA A 90 8.66 -0.79 -19.73
N GLU A 91 9.82 -0.22 -19.41
CA GLU A 91 9.94 1.16 -18.96
C GLU A 91 10.13 2.15 -20.13
N ARG A 92 9.86 3.44 -19.91
CA ARG A 92 9.86 4.50 -20.94
C ARG A 92 11.22 4.74 -21.63
N ARG A 93 12.31 4.07 -21.22
CA ARG A 93 13.68 4.27 -21.75
C ARG A 93 14.30 3.01 -22.37
N GLY A 94 13.50 1.98 -22.67
CA GLY A 94 14.01 0.73 -23.24
C GLY A 94 14.63 -0.22 -22.22
N ASN A 95 14.56 0.11 -20.93
CA ASN A 95 14.83 -0.82 -19.85
C ASN A 95 13.59 -1.65 -19.55
N PHE A 96 13.81 -2.80 -18.90
CA PHE A 96 12.76 -3.68 -18.43
C PHE A 96 12.88 -3.81 -16.91
N ALA A 97 11.77 -4.14 -16.27
CA ALA A 97 11.74 -4.49 -14.86
C ALA A 97 10.79 -5.65 -14.61
N LEU A 98 11.04 -6.40 -13.53
CA LEU A 98 10.05 -7.28 -12.93
C LEU A 98 9.14 -6.44 -12.04
N MET A 99 7.88 -6.27 -12.40
CA MET A 99 6.84 -5.78 -11.52
C MET A 99 6.31 -6.96 -10.70
N HIS A 100 6.51 -6.91 -9.39
CA HIS A 100 5.95 -7.84 -8.41
C HIS A 100 4.80 -7.16 -7.67
N ARG A 101 3.73 -7.90 -7.41
CA ARG A 101 2.58 -7.43 -6.63
C ARG A 101 2.16 -8.47 -5.59
N GLU A 102 1.68 -7.99 -4.45
CA GLU A 102 1.17 -8.85 -3.38
C GLU A 102 -0.04 -8.25 -2.68
N VAL A 103 -0.90 -9.11 -2.15
CA VAL A 103 -2.01 -8.72 -1.27
C VAL A 103 -1.54 -8.84 0.17
N LEU A 104 -1.45 -7.70 0.87
CA LEU A 104 -1.02 -7.65 2.26
C LEU A 104 -2.19 -7.81 3.23
N VAL A 105 -3.32 -7.18 2.89
CA VAL A 105 -4.58 -7.28 3.63
C VAL A 105 -5.68 -7.45 2.59
N PRO A 106 -6.39 -8.59 2.56
CA PRO A 106 -7.46 -8.85 1.59
C PRO A 106 -8.43 -7.68 1.48
N ASN A 107 -8.76 -7.29 0.24
CA ASN A 107 -9.69 -6.18 -0.07
C ASN A 107 -9.34 -4.81 0.54
N SER A 108 -8.11 -4.61 1.02
CA SER A 108 -7.75 -3.39 1.76
C SER A 108 -6.41 -2.82 1.35
N ILE A 109 -5.33 -3.59 1.50
CA ILE A 109 -3.97 -3.12 1.27
C ILE A 109 -3.25 -4.09 0.36
N VAL A 110 -2.69 -3.57 -0.72
CA VAL A 110 -1.81 -4.29 -1.61
C VAL A 110 -0.49 -3.57 -1.75
N ALA A 111 0.53 -4.28 -2.19
CA ALA A 111 1.85 -3.71 -2.44
C ALA A 111 2.31 -4.08 -3.85
N MET A 112 3.08 -3.18 -4.46
CA MET A 112 3.62 -3.36 -5.80
C MET A 112 4.98 -2.69 -5.92
N GLY A 113 5.93 -3.31 -6.62
CA GLY A 113 7.28 -2.79 -6.76
C GLY A 113 8.05 -3.43 -7.90
N GLY A 114 9.17 -2.81 -8.27
CA GLY A 114 10.03 -3.28 -9.35
C GLY A 114 11.37 -3.83 -8.84
N PRO A 115 11.44 -5.02 -8.21
CA PRO A 115 12.66 -5.43 -7.51
C PRO A 115 13.85 -5.84 -8.38
N ILE A 116 13.58 -6.25 -9.61
CA ILE A 116 14.61 -6.66 -10.57
C ILE A 116 14.52 -5.73 -11.77
N GLU A 117 15.60 -5.02 -12.09
CA GLU A 117 15.74 -4.18 -13.28
C GLU A 117 16.74 -4.86 -14.24
N GLY A 118 16.55 -4.72 -15.55
CA GLY A 118 17.42 -5.33 -16.56
C GLY A 118 17.33 -4.66 -17.93
N LYS A 119 18.28 -4.98 -18.81
CA LYS A 119 18.35 -4.44 -20.17
C LYS A 119 17.53 -5.26 -21.17
N SER A 120 17.15 -6.49 -20.82
CA SER A 120 16.29 -7.33 -21.65
C SER A 120 15.36 -8.21 -20.83
N VAL A 121 14.35 -8.79 -21.50
CA VAL A 121 13.42 -9.76 -20.92
C VAL A 121 14.18 -11.01 -20.46
N GLU A 122 15.16 -11.46 -21.24
CA GLU A 122 15.96 -12.66 -20.96
C GLU A 122 16.80 -12.52 -19.69
N GLU A 123 17.41 -11.35 -19.49
CA GLU A 123 18.18 -11.03 -18.28
C GLU A 123 17.30 -11.12 -17.03
N ILE A 124 16.11 -10.52 -17.07
CA ILE A 124 15.16 -10.55 -15.95
C ILE A 124 14.67 -11.96 -15.67
N VAL A 125 14.33 -12.74 -16.71
CA VAL A 125 13.92 -14.14 -16.54
C VAL A 125 15.03 -14.97 -15.91
N ALA A 126 16.27 -14.78 -16.35
CA ALA A 126 17.42 -15.48 -15.78
C ALA A 126 17.59 -15.16 -14.29
N THR A 127 17.61 -13.88 -13.92
CA THR A 127 17.74 -13.43 -12.53
C THR A 127 16.58 -13.92 -11.66
N TYR A 128 15.34 -13.83 -12.16
CA TYR A 128 14.15 -14.29 -11.45
C TYR A 128 14.17 -15.81 -11.21
N ASN A 129 14.61 -16.60 -12.20
CA ASN A 129 14.70 -18.05 -12.05
C ASN A 129 15.84 -18.47 -11.10
N GLU A 130 16.92 -17.69 -11.02
CA GLU A 130 18.07 -17.97 -10.16
C GLU A 130 17.80 -17.59 -8.70
N THR A 131 17.23 -16.40 -8.48
CA THR A 131 17.13 -15.79 -7.14
C THR A 131 15.71 -15.74 -6.59
N GLY A 132 14.69 -15.95 -7.44
CA GLY A 132 13.30 -15.72 -7.08
C GLY A 132 13.00 -14.24 -6.87
N ILE A 133 12.07 -13.95 -5.94
CA ILE A 133 11.82 -12.58 -5.47
C ILE A 133 12.85 -12.24 -4.38
N PRO A 134 13.66 -11.17 -4.54
CA PRO A 134 14.66 -10.79 -3.55
C PRO A 134 14.04 -10.50 -2.17
N LYS A 135 14.73 -10.86 -1.08
CA LYS A 135 14.25 -10.61 0.29
C LYS A 135 14.04 -9.13 0.61
N HIS A 136 14.82 -8.25 -0.01
CA HIS A 136 14.73 -6.81 0.17
C HIS A 136 13.61 -6.16 -0.67
N THR A 137 12.82 -6.94 -1.43
CA THR A 137 11.70 -6.42 -2.24
C THR A 137 10.76 -5.50 -1.44
N PRO A 138 10.41 -5.76 -0.16
CA PRO A 138 9.56 -4.85 0.62
C PRO A 138 10.05 -3.40 0.70
N LEU A 139 11.36 -3.16 0.58
CA LEU A 139 11.92 -1.80 0.52
C LEU A 139 11.52 -1.05 -0.74
N GLN A 140 11.36 -1.77 -1.85
CA GLN A 140 11.09 -1.22 -3.17
C GLN A 140 9.60 -1.20 -3.52
N MET A 141 8.74 -1.67 -2.61
CA MET A 141 7.30 -1.66 -2.82
C MET A 141 6.68 -0.31 -2.47
N TYR A 142 5.57 -0.03 -3.15
CA TYR A 142 4.62 1.01 -2.86
C TYR A 142 3.32 0.36 -2.40
N TYR A 143 2.66 0.99 -1.43
CA TYR A 143 1.40 0.52 -0.90
C TYR A 143 0.26 1.20 -1.64
N ALA A 144 -0.72 0.40 -2.03
CA ALA A 144 -1.96 0.85 -2.62
C ALA A 144 -3.14 0.31 -1.84
N PHE A 145 -4.23 1.04 -1.91
CA PHE A 145 -5.37 0.88 -1.03
C PHE A 145 -6.62 0.60 -1.85
N SER A 146 -7.55 -0.18 -1.28
CA SER A 146 -8.91 -0.26 -1.79
C SER A 146 -9.64 1.06 -1.59
N GLU A 147 -10.76 1.25 -2.28
CA GLU A 147 -11.59 2.46 -2.11
C GLU A 147 -12.07 2.63 -0.68
N ALA A 148 -12.48 1.53 -0.04
CA ALA A 148 -12.89 1.51 1.36
C ALA A 148 -11.75 1.96 2.28
N LYS A 149 -10.53 1.43 2.07
CA LYS A 149 -9.37 1.81 2.88
C LYS A 149 -8.96 3.27 2.66
N VAL A 150 -9.13 3.81 1.45
CA VAL A 150 -8.93 5.26 1.19
C VAL A 150 -9.92 6.10 2.00
N LEU A 151 -11.20 5.73 2.04
CA LEU A 151 -12.21 6.46 2.81
C LEU A 151 -11.93 6.42 4.32
N GLU A 152 -11.48 5.27 4.82
CA GLU A 152 -11.00 5.10 6.19
C GLU A 152 -9.80 6.03 6.48
N LEU A 153 -8.78 6.00 5.62
CA LEU A 153 -7.58 6.84 5.76
C LEU A 153 -7.91 8.34 5.71
N ASN A 154 -8.83 8.77 4.86
CA ASN A 154 -9.26 10.17 4.82
C ASN A 154 -9.85 10.66 6.15
N SER A 155 -10.42 9.75 6.93
CA SER A 155 -11.03 10.04 8.24
C SER A 155 -10.07 9.80 9.42
N ALA A 156 -8.91 9.20 9.16
CA ALA A 156 -7.93 8.87 10.19
C ALA A 156 -7.16 10.10 10.70
N PRO A 157 -6.65 10.06 11.95
CA PRO A 157 -5.82 11.12 12.51
C PRO A 157 -4.57 11.38 11.68
N GLY A 158 -4.17 12.65 11.62
CA GLY A 158 -2.91 13.07 11.02
C GLY A 158 -1.70 12.74 11.90
N LEU A 159 -0.51 13.03 11.40
CA LEU A 159 0.74 12.81 12.15
C LEU A 159 0.96 13.83 13.27
N ASP A 160 0.24 14.95 13.25
CA ASP A 160 0.15 15.94 14.33
C ASP A 160 -0.62 15.41 15.56
N GLU A 161 -1.49 14.43 15.34
CA GLU A 161 -2.34 13.81 16.37
C GLU A 161 -1.74 12.51 16.95
N ILE A 162 -0.50 12.17 16.59
CA ILE A 162 0.13 10.92 17.04
C ILE A 162 0.28 10.87 18.55
N LYS A 163 -0.06 9.72 19.14
CA LYS A 163 0.13 9.45 20.56
C LYS A 163 1.55 8.98 20.86
N ARG A 164 1.96 9.14 22.11
CA ARG A 164 3.29 8.76 22.62
C ARG A 164 3.62 7.29 22.30
N GLU A 165 2.73 6.38 22.68
CA GLU A 165 2.91 4.94 22.54
C GLU A 165 2.96 4.50 21.07
N ASP A 166 2.13 5.13 20.24
CA ASP A 166 2.09 4.88 18.80
C ASP A 166 3.33 5.41 18.12
N LEU A 167 3.86 6.57 18.53
CA LEU A 167 5.14 7.08 18.02
C LEU A 167 6.26 6.11 18.36
N ILE A 168 6.38 5.63 19.61
CA ILE A 168 7.38 4.64 20.01
C ILE A 168 7.26 3.37 19.15
N THR A 169 6.05 2.85 18.99
CA THR A 169 5.77 1.68 18.15
C THR A 169 6.15 1.93 16.69
N SER A 170 5.84 3.11 16.17
CA SER A 170 6.23 3.57 14.83
C SER A 170 7.71 3.92 14.70
N LEU A 171 8.54 3.74 15.72
CA LEU A 171 10.00 3.91 15.63
C LEU A 171 10.75 2.59 15.87
N SER A 172 10.07 1.56 16.37
CA SER A 172 10.68 0.26 16.68
C SER A 172 11.08 -0.54 15.44
N TRP A 173 10.50 -0.23 14.26
CA TRP A 173 10.81 -0.90 13.00
C TRP A 173 12.20 -0.61 12.43
N ARG A 174 12.95 0.32 13.03
CA ARG A 174 14.24 0.74 12.49
C ARG A 174 15.28 -0.37 12.45
N LYS A 175 15.21 -1.34 13.37
CA LYS A 175 16.09 -2.52 13.32
C LYS A 175 15.77 -3.38 12.10
N GLU A 176 14.49 -3.72 11.92
CA GLU A 176 14.00 -4.55 10.81
C GLU A 176 14.36 -3.95 9.46
N ILE A 177 14.09 -2.66 9.24
CA ILE A 177 14.44 -2.02 7.97
C ILE A 177 15.96 -1.85 7.81
N GLY A 178 16.70 -1.66 8.90
CA GLY A 178 18.15 -1.47 8.88
C GLY A 178 18.85 -2.70 8.32
N GLU A 179 18.42 -3.89 8.76
CA GLU A 179 18.90 -5.18 8.24
C GLU A 179 18.60 -5.33 6.74
N MET A 180 17.36 -5.06 6.31
CA MET A 180 17.00 -5.11 4.89
C MET A 180 17.78 -4.11 4.03
N LEU A 181 17.99 -2.88 4.54
CA LEU A 181 18.75 -1.84 3.83
C LEU A 181 20.23 -2.22 3.72
N LYS A 182 20.80 -2.86 4.74
CA LYS A 182 22.17 -3.38 4.70
C LYS A 182 22.33 -4.41 3.58
N GLU A 183 21.48 -5.43 3.57
CA GLU A 183 21.50 -6.47 2.53
C GLU A 183 21.32 -5.84 1.13
N TYR A 184 20.42 -4.86 1.00
CA TYR A 184 20.21 -4.16 -0.27
C TYR A 184 21.45 -3.39 -0.74
N LEU A 185 22.13 -2.68 0.17
CA LEU A 185 23.32 -1.88 -0.14
C LEU A 185 24.56 -2.72 -0.41
N GLU A 186 24.67 -3.91 0.17
CA GLU A 186 25.74 -4.86 -0.12
C GLU A 186 25.63 -5.44 -1.55
N LEU A 187 24.43 -5.48 -2.12
CA LEU A 187 24.15 -6.02 -3.45
C LEU A 187 24.15 -4.97 -4.57
N GLN A 188 24.06 -3.68 -4.23
CA GLN A 188 23.84 -2.61 -5.20
C GLN A 188 24.95 -1.57 -5.11
N GLU A 189 25.72 -1.45 -6.19
CA GLU A 189 26.71 -0.38 -6.31
C GLU A 189 26.01 0.97 -6.54
N ASP A 190 26.37 1.98 -5.75
CA ASP A 190 25.96 3.39 -5.93
C ASP A 190 24.43 3.66 -5.89
N VAL A 191 23.76 3.20 -4.84
CA VAL A 191 22.33 3.51 -4.62
C VAL A 191 22.15 5.02 -4.33
N PRO A 192 21.35 5.75 -5.13
CA PRO A 192 21.14 7.17 -4.89
C PRO A 192 20.46 7.45 -3.54
N ARG A 193 20.91 8.48 -2.83
CA ARG A 193 20.36 8.86 -1.50
C ARG A 193 18.85 9.07 -1.49
N TYR A 194 18.27 9.62 -2.56
CA TYR A 194 16.83 9.84 -2.65
C TYR A 194 16.05 8.51 -2.70
N ARG A 195 16.63 7.45 -3.30
CA ARG A 195 16.01 6.12 -3.38
C ARG A 195 15.98 5.47 -1.99
N MET A 196 17.08 5.55 -1.24
CA MET A 196 17.14 5.10 0.16
C MET A 196 16.12 5.83 1.04
N ARG A 197 16.04 7.17 0.93
CA ARG A 197 15.06 7.95 1.68
C ARG A 197 13.62 7.48 1.40
N ARG A 198 13.30 7.22 0.14
CA ARG A 198 11.97 6.74 -0.27
C ARG A 198 11.65 5.36 0.28
N MET A 199 12.62 4.45 0.33
CA MET A 199 12.45 3.11 0.94
C MET A 199 12.07 3.24 2.42
N VAL A 200 12.81 4.06 3.18
CA VAL A 200 12.53 4.33 4.59
C VAL A 200 11.17 4.99 4.77
N GLU A 201 10.83 5.97 3.93
CA GLU A 201 9.57 6.70 4.01
C GLU A 201 8.35 5.83 3.70
N ASN A 202 8.41 5.03 2.63
CA ASN A 202 7.34 4.07 2.29
C ASN A 202 7.10 3.10 3.44
N TYR A 203 8.18 2.54 3.98
CA TYR A 203 8.12 1.57 5.06
C TYR A 203 7.54 2.19 6.35
N LYS A 204 8.01 3.38 6.74
CA LYS A 204 7.43 4.16 7.85
C LYS A 204 5.94 4.41 7.64
N ASN A 205 5.54 4.85 6.45
CA ASN A 205 4.15 5.17 6.15
C ASN A 205 3.25 3.95 6.27
N LYS A 206 3.71 2.76 5.85
CA LYS A 206 2.98 1.51 6.08
C LYS A 206 2.74 1.25 7.57
N LYS A 207 3.78 1.36 8.40
CA LYS A 207 3.64 1.16 9.86
C LYS A 207 2.67 2.16 10.49
N LEU A 208 2.65 3.41 10.02
CA LEU A 208 1.68 4.42 10.49
C LEU A 208 0.25 4.10 10.05
N VAL A 209 0.06 3.61 8.82
CA VAL A 209 -1.25 3.12 8.35
C VAL A 209 -1.73 1.93 9.19
N ASP A 210 -0.83 1.01 9.55
CA ASP A 210 -1.16 -0.14 10.41
C ASP A 210 -1.56 0.28 11.83
N LEU A 211 -1.04 1.41 12.30
CA LEU A 211 -1.42 2.04 13.57
C LEU A 211 -2.69 2.90 13.47
N GLY A 212 -3.33 2.98 12.29
CA GLY A 212 -4.56 3.73 12.08
C GLY A 212 -4.38 5.23 11.84
N TYR A 213 -3.18 5.68 11.47
CA TYR A 213 -2.89 7.06 11.09
C TYR A 213 -2.90 7.24 9.57
N ASN A 214 -3.14 8.48 9.12
CA ASN A 214 -2.98 8.84 7.72
C ASN A 214 -1.67 9.62 7.50
N PRO A 215 -0.58 8.97 7.06
CA PRO A 215 0.69 9.65 6.78
C PRO A 215 0.66 10.51 5.51
N TYR A 216 -0.43 10.44 4.72
CA TYR A 216 -0.62 11.19 3.48
C TYR A 216 -1.46 12.46 3.68
N LYS A 217 -2.00 12.68 4.88
CA LYS A 217 -2.74 13.90 5.23
C LYS A 217 -1.77 15.07 5.34
N LEU A 218 -2.04 16.17 4.63
CA LEU A 218 -1.23 17.38 4.68
C LEU A 218 -1.49 18.14 6.00
N VAL A 219 -0.67 17.88 7.00
CA VAL A 219 -0.68 18.55 8.31
C VAL A 219 0.72 19.03 8.66
N GLU A 220 0.82 20.18 9.33
CA GLU A 220 2.10 20.63 9.90
C GLU A 220 2.34 19.88 11.22
N TYR A 221 3.41 19.08 11.26
CA TYR A 221 3.81 18.36 12.47
C TYR A 221 5.33 18.42 12.67
N ASN A 222 5.75 18.38 13.94
CA ASN A 222 7.15 18.29 14.33
C ASN A 222 7.25 17.46 15.61
N TRP A 223 7.55 16.17 15.48
CA TRP A 223 7.63 15.26 16.61
C TRP A 223 8.74 15.64 17.60
N HIS A 224 9.86 16.20 17.15
CA HIS A 224 10.91 16.71 18.04
C HIS A 224 10.41 17.81 18.97
N LYS A 225 9.55 18.70 18.47
CA LYS A 225 8.95 19.78 19.28
C LYS A 225 7.80 19.26 20.13
N GLN A 226 6.95 18.41 19.58
CA GLN A 226 5.78 17.85 20.26
C GLN A 226 6.17 17.01 21.49
N PHE A 227 7.28 16.28 21.40
CA PHE A 227 7.78 15.38 22.44
C PHE A 227 9.12 15.84 23.04
N GLU A 228 9.43 17.13 22.99
CA GLU A 228 10.74 17.67 23.40
C GLU A 228 11.14 17.35 24.85
N LYS A 229 10.15 17.07 25.72
CA LYS A 229 10.33 16.74 27.14
C LYS A 229 10.31 15.23 27.42
N ASP A 230 10.11 14.41 26.40
CA ASP A 230 10.07 12.95 26.52
C ASP A 230 11.44 12.36 26.15
N GLU A 231 12.26 12.06 27.17
CA GLU A 231 13.63 11.60 26.97
C GLU A 231 13.71 10.32 26.12
N GLU A 232 12.75 9.41 26.27
CA GLU A 232 12.69 8.15 25.52
C GLU A 232 12.42 8.43 24.04
N ILE A 233 11.39 9.24 23.75
CA ILE A 233 11.08 9.60 22.36
C ILE A 233 12.21 10.40 21.74
N MET A 234 12.82 11.35 22.46
CA MET A 234 13.93 12.14 21.93
C MET A 234 15.16 11.27 21.65
N LYS A 235 15.45 10.29 22.51
CA LYS A 235 16.49 9.30 22.24
C LYS A 235 16.18 8.50 20.98
N LEU A 236 14.94 8.05 20.80
CA LEU A 236 14.52 7.37 19.59
C LEU A 236 14.63 8.30 18.37
N LEU A 237 13.97 9.46 18.34
CA LEU A 237 14.00 10.38 17.19
C LEU A 237 15.42 10.74 16.72
N ASN A 238 16.38 10.84 17.64
CA ASN A 238 17.77 11.16 17.31
C ASN A 238 18.66 9.94 17.01
N ALA A 239 18.20 8.72 17.30
CA ALA A 239 18.94 7.51 16.98
C ALA A 239 18.98 7.30 15.45
N PRO A 240 20.17 7.10 14.85
CA PRO A 240 20.27 6.78 13.44
C PRO A 240 19.62 5.42 13.17
N VAL A 241 19.17 5.21 11.94
CA VAL A 241 18.93 3.85 11.44
C VAL A 241 20.31 3.20 11.30
N SER A 242 20.70 2.44 12.32
CA SER A 242 22.02 1.79 12.38
C SER A 242 22.01 0.46 11.64
N PHE A 243 23.18 0.09 11.10
CA PHE A 243 23.46 -1.20 10.46
C PHE A 243 24.29 -2.14 11.36
N GLU A 244 24.64 -1.66 12.56
CA GLU A 244 25.47 -2.32 13.56
C GLU A 244 24.79 -2.20 14.93
N GLU A 245 24.87 -3.26 15.75
CA GLU A 245 24.39 -3.27 17.15
C GLU A 245 25.31 -2.46 18.08
#